data_AF-A0A061SD94-F1
#
_entry.id   AF-A0A061SD94-F1
#
_cell.length_a   1.000
_cell.length_b   1.000
_cell.length_c   1.000
_cell.angle_alpha   90.00
_cell.angle_beta   90.00
_cell.angle_gamma   90.00
#
_symmetry.space_group_name_H-M   'P 1'
#
loop_
_entity.id
_entity.type
_entity.pdbx_description
1 polymer ?
#
loop_
_entity_poly.entity_id
_entity_poly.type
_entity_poly.pdbx_seq_one_letter_code
_entity_poly.pdbx_strand_id
1 'polypeptide(L)'
;PAATAKWLLDVAEYPVFNLQRFHRAAPIPAATGLRVNKLAGHSRDVVLQLLSSDEALGATAVSAAVLPDVDDVILFKRGGNPCSKPDSTLPAAVIGRFAAEAVLQGAEPYAPGIVAVPTTYSVGDQCNVFGDAVDSFGSRGVRADAEECLEGYAERKLAFLGYGQLLKSRAEIFGPNASGQALRMTRRVHQLPALNGVLPRLVTPQGLPSSLVAHVLAPRPHEEVLDMCSAPGGKGVHAASMMGNTGCVTAVDRTQAKV
;
A
#
# COMPACT_ATOMS: atom_id res chain seq x y z
N PRO A 1 25.36 9.99 -9.24
CA PRO A 1 25.85 8.77 -8.54
C PRO A 1 25.95 8.95 -7.00
N ALA A 2 26.81 9.85 -6.48
CA ALA A 2 27.03 9.99 -5.03
C ALA A 2 25.83 10.56 -4.24
N ALA A 3 25.06 11.48 -4.83
CA ALA A 3 23.87 12.05 -4.18
C ALA A 3 22.72 11.04 -4.05
N THR A 4 22.61 10.10 -4.99
CA THR A 4 21.58 9.06 -4.97
C THR A 4 21.96 7.88 -4.07
N ALA A 5 23.24 7.52 -4.03
CA ALA A 5 23.75 6.58 -3.04
C ALA A 5 23.56 7.13 -1.61
N LYS A 6 23.83 8.42 -1.39
CA LYS A 6 23.52 9.10 -0.13
C LYS A 6 22.02 9.10 0.17
N TRP A 7 21.16 9.34 -0.82
CA TRP A 7 19.71 9.25 -0.64
C TRP A 7 19.22 7.83 -0.31
N LEU A 8 19.75 6.79 -0.96
CA LEU A 8 19.44 5.40 -0.62
C LEU A 8 19.90 5.05 0.80
N LEU A 9 21.05 5.59 1.25
CA LEU A 9 21.56 5.42 2.61
C LEU A 9 20.75 6.24 3.65
N ASP A 10 20.26 7.43 3.29
CA ASP A 10 19.40 8.26 4.15
C ASP A 10 17.97 7.67 4.25
N VAL A 11 17.49 6.98 3.21
CA VAL A 11 16.24 6.19 3.22
C VAL A 11 16.43 4.83 3.89
N ALA A 12 17.66 4.30 3.88
CA ALA A 12 18.08 3.05 4.50
C ALA A 12 18.86 3.25 5.81
N GLU A 13 18.66 4.36 6.53
CA GLU A 13 19.11 4.48 7.93
C GLU A 13 18.34 3.43 8.77
N TYR A 14 18.83 2.20 8.73
CA TYR A 14 18.56 1.16 9.69
C TYR A 14 19.58 1.34 10.81
N PRO A 15 19.22 1.99 11.94
CA PRO A 15 20.08 1.96 13.10
C PRO A 15 20.26 0.49 13.49
N VAL A 16 21.52 0.03 13.49
CA VAL A 16 22.05 -1.24 14.01
C VAL A 16 20.98 -2.30 14.28
N PHE A 17 20.94 -3.30 13.39
CA PHE A 17 20.04 -4.46 13.39
C PHE A 17 19.81 -5.04 14.80
N ASN A 18 18.77 -4.57 15.50
CA ASN A 18 18.46 -4.97 16.87
C ASN A 18 17.17 -5.81 16.84
N LEU A 19 17.33 -7.13 16.92
CA LEU A 19 16.26 -8.16 16.87
C LEU A 19 15.08 -7.87 17.82
N GLN A 20 15.31 -7.11 18.91
CA GLN A 20 14.27 -6.74 19.88
C GLN A 20 13.24 -5.74 19.33
N ARG A 21 13.52 -5.00 18.24
CA ARG A 21 12.56 -4.05 17.65
C ARG A 21 11.52 -4.71 16.74
N PHE A 22 11.74 -5.93 16.24
CA PHE A 22 10.78 -6.59 15.32
C PHE A 22 9.43 -6.91 15.97
N HIS A 23 9.39 -7.08 17.30
CA HIS A 23 8.14 -7.22 18.06
C HIS A 23 7.36 -5.92 18.23
N ARG A 24 7.95 -4.76 17.92
CA ARG A 24 7.32 -3.45 17.97
C ARG A 24 7.04 -3.02 16.54
N ALA A 25 5.81 -3.25 16.07
CA ALA A 25 5.23 -2.80 14.79
C ALA A 25 6.27 -2.47 13.71
N ALA A 26 6.53 -3.42 12.79
CA ALA A 26 7.50 -3.26 11.71
C ALA A 26 7.45 -1.83 11.11
N PRO A 27 8.59 -1.13 11.01
CA PRO A 27 8.59 0.26 10.58
C PRO A 27 8.00 0.37 9.18
N ILE A 28 7.00 1.23 9.03
CA ILE A 28 6.37 1.49 7.73
C ILE A 28 7.44 2.08 6.80
N PRO A 29 7.61 1.54 5.58
CA PRO A 29 8.64 2.00 4.64
C PRO A 29 8.60 3.52 4.45
N ALA A 30 9.78 4.15 4.43
CA ALA A 30 9.91 5.58 4.20
C ALA A 30 9.54 5.99 2.76
N ALA A 31 9.40 5.03 1.86
CA ALA A 31 8.95 5.22 0.49
C ALA A 31 8.14 4.04 -0.02
N THR A 32 7.20 4.31 -0.93
CA THR A 32 6.44 3.31 -1.69
C THR A 32 6.92 3.30 -3.14
N GLY A 33 7.01 2.11 -3.75
CA GLY A 33 7.49 1.94 -5.12
C GLY A 33 6.40 1.61 -6.13
N LEU A 34 6.54 2.18 -7.34
CA LEU A 34 5.88 1.74 -8.56
C LEU A 34 6.93 1.21 -9.51
N ARG A 35 6.70 0.04 -10.08
CA ARG A 35 7.46 -0.45 -11.23
C ARG A 35 6.78 0.04 -12.51
N VAL A 36 7.55 0.61 -13.42
CA VAL A 36 7.16 1.02 -14.76
C VAL A 36 7.25 -0.16 -15.72
N ASN A 37 6.21 -0.36 -16.52
CA ASN A 37 6.22 -1.27 -17.64
C ASN A 37 6.98 -0.65 -18.83
N LYS A 38 8.27 -0.96 -18.96
CA LYS A 38 9.14 -0.44 -20.03
C LYS A 38 8.71 -0.82 -21.44
N LEU A 39 7.87 -1.86 -21.59
CA LEU A 39 7.31 -2.22 -22.90
C LEU A 39 6.20 -1.25 -23.34
N ALA A 40 5.60 -0.51 -22.41
CA ALA A 40 4.46 0.37 -22.68
C ALA A 40 4.80 1.86 -22.56
N GLY A 41 5.89 2.23 -21.89
CA GLY A 41 6.30 3.63 -21.79
C GLY A 41 7.63 3.84 -21.04
N HIS A 42 8.14 5.07 -21.10
CA HIS A 42 9.37 5.46 -20.44
C HIS A 42 9.10 6.04 -19.05
N SER A 43 9.96 5.74 -18.06
CA SER A 43 9.74 6.12 -16.66
C SER A 43 9.62 7.62 -16.42
N ARG A 44 10.35 8.44 -17.17
CA ARG A 44 10.24 9.92 -17.12
C ARG A 44 8.85 10.42 -17.53
N ASP A 45 8.27 9.86 -18.58
CA ASP A 45 6.95 10.27 -19.08
C ASP A 45 5.86 9.86 -18.09
N VAL A 46 6.02 8.69 -17.48
CA VAL A 46 5.16 8.22 -16.39
C VAL A 46 5.22 9.17 -15.19
N VAL A 47 6.41 9.61 -14.77
CA VAL A 47 6.52 10.59 -13.67
C VAL A 47 5.82 11.90 -14.01
N LEU A 48 5.99 12.42 -15.23
CA LEU A 48 5.31 13.64 -15.67
C LEU A 48 3.79 13.46 -15.65
N GLN A 49 3.29 12.33 -16.17
CA GLN A 49 1.86 12.03 -16.18
C GLN A 49 1.29 11.93 -14.77
N LEU A 50 2.01 11.26 -13.85
CA LEU A 50 1.62 11.15 -12.44
C LEU A 50 1.58 12.52 -11.76
N LEU A 51 2.61 13.35 -11.95
CA LEU A 51 2.69 14.71 -11.39
C LEU A 51 1.64 15.67 -11.96
N SER A 52 1.22 15.46 -13.22
CA SER A 52 0.18 16.27 -13.87
C SER A 52 -1.25 15.84 -13.51
N SER A 53 -1.42 14.64 -12.95
CA SER A 53 -2.73 14.06 -12.64
C SER A 53 -3.14 14.41 -11.21
N ASP A 54 -4.08 15.34 -11.05
CA ASP A 54 -4.66 15.70 -9.75
C ASP A 54 -5.27 14.49 -9.01
N GLU A 55 -5.77 13.48 -9.74
CA GLU A 55 -6.33 12.25 -9.15
C GLU A 55 -5.27 11.32 -8.54
N ALA A 56 -4.03 11.30 -9.05
CA ALA A 56 -3.01 10.33 -8.65
C ALA A 56 -2.15 10.79 -7.47
N LEU A 57 -1.95 12.11 -7.33
CA LEU A 57 -1.10 12.70 -6.29
C LEU A 57 -1.81 13.76 -5.43
N GLY A 58 -3.11 13.95 -5.65
CA GLY A 58 -3.98 14.99 -5.09
C GLY A 58 -3.50 15.62 -3.79
N ALA A 59 -3.14 16.91 -3.85
CA ALA A 59 -2.79 17.83 -2.75
C ALA A 59 -1.69 17.39 -1.76
N THR A 60 -1.23 16.15 -1.78
CA THR A 60 -0.09 15.69 -1.00
C THR A 60 1.19 16.04 -1.75
N ALA A 61 2.00 16.93 -1.17
CA ALA A 61 3.33 17.27 -1.68
C ALA A 61 4.28 16.06 -1.54
N VAL A 62 4.08 15.04 -2.37
CA VAL A 62 4.89 13.83 -2.38
C VAL A 62 5.94 13.99 -3.46
N SER A 63 7.22 13.95 -3.08
CA SER A 63 8.29 13.88 -4.05
C SER A 63 8.31 12.47 -4.66
N ALA A 64 8.16 12.39 -5.99
CA ALA A 64 8.39 11.18 -6.77
C ALA A 64 9.76 11.27 -7.45
N ALA A 65 10.55 10.20 -7.39
CA ALA A 65 11.85 10.14 -8.06
C ALA A 65 12.11 8.77 -8.69
N VAL A 66 12.75 8.77 -9.85
CA VAL A 66 13.30 7.56 -10.49
C VAL A 66 14.68 7.29 -9.89
N LEU A 67 14.99 6.03 -9.59
CA LEU A 67 16.33 5.65 -9.19
C LEU A 67 17.28 5.61 -10.40
N PRO A 68 18.48 6.21 -10.34
CA PRO A 68 19.43 6.23 -11.45
C PRO A 68 19.86 4.85 -11.93
N ASP A 69 20.08 3.91 -11.00
CA ASP A 69 20.56 2.57 -11.31
C ASP A 69 19.40 1.57 -11.53
N VAL A 70 18.16 2.02 -11.32
CA VAL A 70 16.93 1.22 -11.45
C VAL A 70 15.89 2.08 -12.16
N ASP A 71 16.09 2.23 -13.46
CA ASP A 71 15.40 3.21 -14.31
C ASP A 71 13.91 2.95 -14.53
N ASP A 72 13.40 1.80 -14.09
CA ASP A 72 12.00 1.36 -14.18
C ASP A 72 11.29 1.33 -12.82
N VAL A 73 11.87 1.95 -11.78
CA VAL A 73 11.23 2.09 -10.47
C VAL A 73 11.10 3.56 -10.09
N ILE A 74 9.86 3.96 -9.80
CA ILE A 74 9.50 5.28 -9.27
C ILE A 74 9.24 5.13 -7.78
N LEU A 75 9.88 5.95 -6.96
CA LEU A 75 9.71 5.96 -5.51
C LEU A 75 8.97 7.23 -5.07
N PHE A 76 7.94 7.04 -4.25
CA PHE A 76 7.19 8.09 -3.58
C PHE A 76 7.68 8.21 -2.15
N LYS A 77 8.29 9.35 -1.82
CA LYS A 77 8.73 9.61 -0.44
C LYS A 77 7.51 9.83 0.43
N ARG A 78 7.46 9.18 1.59
CA ARG A 78 6.45 9.45 2.60
C ARG A 78 6.50 10.92 3.00
N GLY A 79 5.36 11.60 2.88
CA GLY A 79 5.19 12.97 3.36
C GLY A 79 5.12 13.05 4.90
N GLY A 80 4.76 14.21 5.43
CA GLY A 80 4.64 14.42 6.88
C GLY A 80 3.55 13.54 7.53
N ASN A 81 3.45 13.61 8.86
CA ASN A 81 2.32 13.07 9.63
C ASN A 81 1.26 14.17 9.85
N PRO A 82 0.25 14.33 8.97
CA PRO A 82 -0.73 15.41 9.08
C PRO A 82 -1.77 15.16 10.17
N CYS A 83 -1.85 13.96 10.74
CA CYS A 83 -2.62 13.66 11.94
C CYS A 83 -1.84 12.70 12.84
N SER A 84 -1.88 12.94 14.16
CA SER A 84 -1.11 12.18 15.15
C SER A 84 -1.96 11.49 16.21
N LYS A 85 -3.23 11.86 16.36
CA LYS A 85 -4.13 11.31 17.37
C LYS A 85 -5.58 11.24 16.88
N PRO A 86 -6.38 10.29 17.39
CA PRO A 86 -7.82 10.24 17.14
C PRO A 86 -8.55 11.44 17.78
N ASP A 87 -9.74 11.73 17.26
CA ASP A 87 -10.66 12.74 17.79
C ASP A 87 -11.74 12.04 18.61
N SER A 88 -11.85 12.36 19.90
CA SER A 88 -12.82 11.72 20.80
C SER A 88 -14.27 12.04 20.48
N THR A 89 -14.55 13.04 19.65
CA THR A 89 -15.90 13.43 19.25
C THR A 89 -16.42 12.68 18.02
N LEU A 90 -15.53 12.00 17.30
CA LEU A 90 -15.88 11.27 16.09
C LEU A 90 -16.13 9.78 16.36
N PRO A 91 -17.08 9.17 15.63
CA PRO A 91 -17.28 7.73 15.70
C PRO A 91 -16.07 6.97 15.14
N ALA A 92 -16.00 5.65 15.36
CA ALA A 92 -14.86 4.83 14.98
C ALA A 92 -15.22 3.78 13.91
N ALA A 93 -14.33 3.56 12.95
CA ALA A 93 -14.33 2.41 12.07
C ALA A 93 -13.03 1.62 12.25
N VAL A 94 -13.12 0.30 12.24
CA VAL A 94 -11.99 -0.61 12.46
C VAL A 94 -11.78 -1.48 11.24
N ILE A 95 -10.54 -1.57 10.78
CA ILE A 95 -10.11 -2.39 9.66
C ILE A 95 -9.15 -3.47 10.13
N GLY A 96 -9.20 -4.63 9.49
CA GLY A 96 -8.37 -5.77 9.87
C GLY A 96 -6.90 -5.51 9.59
N ARG A 97 -6.03 -6.26 10.28
CA ARG A 97 -4.56 -6.08 10.23
C ARG A 97 -3.98 -5.90 8.83
N PHE A 98 -4.28 -6.82 7.91
CA PHE A 98 -3.72 -6.76 6.55
C PHE A 98 -4.20 -5.55 5.75
N ALA A 99 -5.47 -5.16 5.92
CA ALA A 99 -6.00 -3.97 5.30
C ALA A 99 -5.40 -2.69 5.92
N ALA A 100 -5.16 -2.69 7.24
CA ALA A 100 -4.46 -1.62 7.93
C ALA A 100 -3.04 -1.39 7.39
N GLU A 101 -2.29 -2.47 7.19
CA GLU A 101 -0.95 -2.42 6.59
C GLU A 101 -0.99 -1.79 5.18
N ALA A 102 -1.98 -2.14 4.35
CA ALA A 102 -2.15 -1.55 3.03
C ALA A 102 -2.54 -0.05 3.09
N VAL A 103 -3.41 0.33 4.02
CA VAL A 103 -3.84 1.74 4.20
C VAL A 103 -2.69 2.62 4.67
N LEU A 104 -1.80 2.09 5.51
CA LEU A 104 -0.55 2.77 5.91
C LEU A 104 0.40 3.01 4.73
N GLN A 105 0.28 2.22 3.66
CA GLN A 105 1.02 2.39 2.41
C GLN A 105 0.31 3.29 1.39
N GLY A 106 -0.84 3.87 1.75
CA GLY A 106 -1.61 4.80 0.91
C GLY A 106 -2.90 4.24 0.33
N ALA A 107 -3.19 2.94 0.51
CA ALA A 107 -4.42 2.34 -0.03
C ALA A 107 -5.69 2.93 0.61
N GLU A 108 -6.81 2.78 -0.09
CA GLU A 108 -8.14 3.05 0.46
C GLU A 108 -8.71 1.79 1.16
N PRO A 109 -9.50 1.92 2.23
CA PRO A 109 -10.15 0.77 2.84
C PRO A 109 -11.34 0.27 2.01
N TYR A 110 -11.29 -1.01 1.64
CA TYR A 110 -12.34 -1.71 0.89
C TYR A 110 -13.23 -2.54 1.82
N ALA A 111 -14.49 -2.75 1.43
CA ALA A 111 -15.50 -3.44 2.23
C ALA A 111 -15.01 -4.78 2.85
N PRO A 112 -14.32 -5.68 2.11
CA PRO A 112 -13.82 -6.93 2.69
C PRO A 112 -12.86 -6.76 3.86
N GLY A 113 -12.09 -5.66 3.89
CA GLY A 113 -11.10 -5.38 4.93
C GLY A 113 -11.66 -4.66 6.16
N ILE A 114 -12.92 -4.23 6.13
CA ILE A 114 -13.57 -3.60 7.28
C ILE A 114 -13.99 -4.69 8.27
N VAL A 115 -13.65 -4.49 9.55
CA VAL A 115 -13.99 -5.39 10.66
C VAL A 115 -15.18 -4.87 11.43
N ALA A 116 -15.18 -3.58 11.77
CA ALA A 116 -16.23 -2.95 12.56
C ALA A 116 -16.50 -1.53 12.09
N VAL A 117 -17.75 -1.09 12.25
CA VAL A 117 -18.21 0.28 11.97
C VAL A 117 -19.18 0.71 13.08
N PRO A 118 -19.49 2.01 13.21
CA PRO A 118 -20.44 2.47 14.21
C PRO A 118 -21.81 1.82 14.03
N THR A 119 -22.59 1.70 15.12
CA THR A 119 -23.95 1.13 15.04
C THR A 119 -24.88 2.00 14.20
N THR A 120 -24.74 3.31 14.32
CA THR A 120 -25.57 4.30 13.65
C THR A 120 -24.68 5.32 12.98
N TYR A 121 -24.81 5.44 11.66
CA TYR A 121 -24.14 6.44 10.84
C TYR A 121 -24.88 6.57 9.49
N SER A 122 -24.62 7.67 8.80
CA SER A 122 -25.03 7.92 7.42
C SER A 122 -23.84 7.83 6.47
N VAL A 123 -24.09 7.40 5.23
CA VAL A 123 -23.07 7.49 4.18
C VAL A 123 -22.67 8.96 4.02
N GLY A 124 -21.37 9.23 4.10
CA GLY A 124 -20.80 10.57 4.13
C GLY A 124 -20.28 11.00 5.50
N ASP A 125 -20.61 10.30 6.57
CA ASP A 125 -20.16 10.63 7.92
C ASP A 125 -18.63 10.46 8.07
N GLN A 126 -18.03 11.36 8.84
CA GLN A 126 -16.62 11.29 9.22
C GLN A 126 -16.43 10.36 10.42
N CYS A 127 -15.29 9.66 10.45
CA CYS A 127 -14.92 8.77 11.54
C CYS A 127 -13.40 8.73 11.75
N ASN A 128 -13.01 8.33 12.95
CA ASN A 128 -11.67 7.79 13.19
C ASN A 128 -11.54 6.43 12.51
N VAL A 129 -10.39 6.16 11.92
CA VAL A 129 -10.07 4.86 11.31
C VAL A 129 -8.94 4.20 12.09
N PHE A 130 -9.21 3.01 12.61
CA PHE A 130 -8.27 2.20 13.36
C PHE A 130 -7.95 0.89 12.64
N GLY A 131 -6.71 0.42 12.79
CA GLY A 131 -6.30 -0.93 12.39
C GLY A 131 -6.25 -1.85 13.59
N ASP A 132 -6.90 -3.01 13.51
CA ASP A 132 -6.85 -4.05 14.53
C ASP A 132 -5.56 -4.86 14.37
N ALA A 133 -4.56 -4.57 15.19
CA ALA A 133 -3.21 -5.14 15.03
C ALA A 133 -3.09 -6.55 15.63
N VAL A 134 -3.99 -6.91 16.54
CA VAL A 134 -3.94 -8.14 17.35
C VAL A 134 -5.20 -9.01 17.19
N ASP A 135 -6.01 -8.72 16.17
CA ASP A 135 -7.30 -9.37 15.91
C ASP A 135 -8.22 -9.38 17.16
N SER A 136 -8.23 -8.24 17.88
CA SER A 136 -8.94 -8.04 19.15
C SER A 136 -10.46 -8.16 19.04
N PHE A 137 -11.04 -7.90 17.86
CA PHE A 137 -12.49 -7.96 17.65
C PHE A 137 -13.03 -9.37 17.37
N GLY A 138 -12.17 -10.34 17.05
CA GLY A 138 -12.48 -11.77 16.87
C GLY A 138 -13.40 -12.13 15.69
N SER A 139 -14.35 -11.28 15.31
CA SER A 139 -15.31 -11.50 14.22
C SER A 139 -15.52 -10.24 13.39
N ARG A 140 -15.78 -10.44 12.10
CA ARG A 140 -16.14 -9.36 11.17
C ARG A 140 -17.61 -9.00 11.31
N GLY A 141 -17.93 -7.72 11.14
CA GLY A 141 -19.30 -7.22 11.24
C GLY A 141 -19.72 -6.91 12.66
N VAL A 142 -18.80 -6.68 13.58
CA VAL A 142 -19.12 -6.22 14.93
C VAL A 142 -19.37 -4.71 14.96
N ARG A 143 -19.80 -4.20 16.11
CA ARG A 143 -19.95 -2.77 16.36
C ARG A 143 -18.59 -2.20 16.76
N ALA A 144 -18.25 -1.03 16.22
CA ALA A 144 -17.16 -0.22 16.71
C ALA A 144 -17.74 0.81 17.68
N ASP A 145 -17.56 0.59 18.98
CA ASP A 145 -17.81 1.63 19.98
C ASP A 145 -16.62 2.60 20.01
N ALA A 146 -16.89 3.91 20.03
CA ALA A 146 -15.84 4.91 19.93
C ALA A 146 -14.95 4.94 21.18
N GLU A 147 -15.54 4.77 22.38
CA GLU A 147 -14.81 4.79 23.64
C GLU A 147 -13.92 3.55 23.75
N GLU A 148 -14.47 2.36 23.48
CA GLU A 148 -13.69 1.11 23.45
C GLU A 148 -12.55 1.16 22.42
N CYS A 149 -12.76 1.79 21.26
CA CYS A 149 -11.69 1.94 20.26
C CYS A 149 -10.59 2.89 20.73
N LEU A 150 -10.93 3.96 21.45
CA LEU A 150 -9.97 4.90 22.02
C LEU A 150 -9.16 4.25 23.14
N GLU A 151 -9.80 3.47 24.01
CA GLU A 151 -9.13 2.65 25.02
C GLU A 151 -8.21 1.62 24.37
N GLY A 152 -8.69 0.89 23.37
CA GLY A 152 -7.89 -0.07 22.60
C GLY A 152 -6.68 0.57 21.91
N TYR A 153 -6.79 1.83 21.47
CA TYR A 153 -5.66 2.62 20.97
C TYR A 153 -4.67 2.99 22.09
N ALA A 154 -5.15 3.46 23.24
CA ALA A 154 -4.31 3.78 24.40
C ALA A 154 -3.53 2.55 24.90
N GLU A 155 -4.16 1.38 24.88
CA GLU A 155 -3.59 0.08 25.22
C GLU A 155 -2.73 -0.53 24.10
N ARG A 156 -2.64 0.13 22.93
CA ARG A 156 -1.89 -0.32 21.74
C ARG A 156 -2.40 -1.64 21.13
N LYS A 157 -3.65 -2.00 21.37
CA LYS A 157 -4.35 -3.09 20.65
C LYS A 157 -4.76 -2.62 19.25
N LEU A 158 -5.12 -1.34 19.13
CA LEU A 158 -5.48 -0.69 17.88
C LEU A 158 -4.42 0.33 17.45
N ALA A 159 -4.20 0.43 16.15
CA ALA A 159 -3.36 1.46 15.54
C ALA A 159 -4.24 2.54 14.92
N PHE A 160 -4.09 3.80 15.32
CA PHE A 160 -4.76 4.90 14.64
C PHE A 160 -4.15 5.13 13.25
N LEU A 161 -4.99 5.10 12.22
CA LEU A 161 -4.57 5.22 10.81
C LEU A 161 -4.89 6.59 10.23
N GLY A 162 -5.82 7.31 10.84
CA GLY A 162 -6.24 8.64 10.44
C GLY A 162 -7.75 8.80 10.51
N TYR A 163 -8.26 9.72 9.70
CA TYR A 163 -9.66 10.04 9.56
C TYR A 163 -10.16 9.60 8.20
N GLY A 164 -11.42 9.16 8.15
CA GLY A 164 -12.05 8.70 6.94
C GLY A 164 -13.52 9.04 6.87
N GLN A 165 -14.05 9.00 5.66
CA GLN A 165 -15.45 9.17 5.34
C GLN A 165 -16.07 7.81 4.99
N LEU A 166 -17.19 7.46 5.63
CA LEU A 166 -17.94 6.24 5.31
C LEU A 166 -18.65 6.39 3.97
N LEU A 167 -18.35 5.52 3.01
CA LEU A 167 -18.92 5.56 1.65
C LEU A 167 -20.03 4.55 1.43
N LYS A 168 -20.22 3.61 2.37
CA LYS A 168 -21.17 2.50 2.24
C LYS A 168 -21.94 2.28 3.53
N SER A 169 -23.18 1.83 3.39
CA SER A 169 -24.00 1.39 4.51
C SER A 169 -23.45 0.10 5.13
N ARG A 170 -23.86 -0.19 6.37
CA ARG A 170 -23.45 -1.41 7.09
C ARG A 170 -23.84 -2.68 6.33
N ALA A 171 -25.02 -2.68 5.69
CA ALA A 171 -25.50 -3.81 4.88
C ALA A 171 -24.62 -4.04 3.63
N GLU A 172 -24.14 -2.98 2.99
CA GLU A 172 -23.23 -3.10 1.83
C GLU A 172 -21.81 -3.51 2.24
N ILE A 173 -21.37 -3.11 3.43
CA ILE A 173 -20.04 -3.49 3.94
C ILE A 173 -20.03 -4.96 4.36
N PHE A 174 -21.04 -5.45 5.09
CA PHE A 174 -21.02 -6.80 5.65
C PHE A 174 -21.92 -7.82 4.94
N GLY A 175 -22.58 -7.41 3.86
CA GLY A 175 -23.40 -8.29 3.03
C GLY A 175 -22.58 -9.37 2.29
N PRO A 176 -23.27 -10.36 1.70
CA PRO A 176 -22.64 -11.52 1.07
C PRO A 176 -21.76 -11.17 -0.14
N ASN A 177 -22.03 -10.05 -0.81
CA ASN A 177 -21.28 -9.58 -1.99
C ASN A 177 -20.47 -8.30 -1.69
N ALA A 178 -20.04 -8.14 -0.44
CA ALA A 178 -19.26 -6.99 0.00
C ALA A 178 -17.99 -6.80 -0.85
N SER A 179 -17.94 -5.70 -1.58
CA SER A 179 -16.85 -5.34 -2.49
C SER A 179 -16.74 -3.83 -2.65
N GLY A 180 -15.68 -3.35 -3.29
CA GLY A 180 -15.48 -1.93 -3.54
C GLY A 180 -15.08 -1.12 -2.30
N GLN A 181 -14.77 0.15 -2.51
CA GLN A 181 -14.31 1.06 -1.47
C GLN A 181 -15.43 1.30 -0.44
N ALA A 182 -15.13 1.15 0.85
CA ALA A 182 -16.08 1.34 1.94
C ALA A 182 -15.79 2.60 2.76
N LEU A 183 -14.52 3.01 2.82
CA LEU A 183 -14.08 4.24 3.44
C LEU A 183 -13.20 5.00 2.44
N ARG A 184 -13.27 6.33 2.49
CA ARG A 184 -12.26 7.21 1.88
C ARG A 184 -11.44 7.84 2.98
N MET A 185 -10.14 7.63 3.00
CA MET A 185 -9.27 8.31 3.96
C MET A 185 -9.19 9.80 3.60
N THR A 186 -9.64 10.66 4.51
CA THR A 186 -9.62 12.12 4.33
C THR A 186 -8.33 12.73 4.87
N ARG A 187 -7.77 12.15 5.93
CA ARG A 187 -6.49 12.54 6.52
C ARG A 187 -5.80 11.29 7.06
N ARG A 188 -4.53 11.09 6.73
CA ARG A 188 -3.80 9.85 7.05
C ARG A 188 -2.68 10.13 8.03
N VAL A 189 -2.34 9.17 8.89
CA VAL A 189 -1.12 9.30 9.70
C VAL A 189 0.13 9.41 8.84
N HIS A 190 0.14 8.81 7.64
CA HIS A 190 1.21 8.97 6.66
C HIS A 190 0.67 9.44 5.32
N GLN A 191 1.30 10.47 4.76
CA GLN A 191 0.96 10.97 3.42
C GLN A 191 1.64 10.11 2.35
N LEU A 192 0.85 9.21 1.78
CA LEU A 192 1.15 8.44 0.59
C LEU A 192 -0.09 8.42 -0.30
N PRO A 193 0.08 8.54 -1.63
CA PRO A 193 -1.04 8.49 -2.56
C PRO A 193 -1.64 7.09 -2.63
N ALA A 194 -2.93 7.01 -2.98
CA ALA A 194 -3.55 5.76 -3.37
C ALA A 194 -3.10 5.39 -4.79
N LEU A 195 -2.24 4.39 -4.90
CA LEU A 195 -1.63 4.00 -6.18
C LEU A 195 -2.40 2.89 -6.92
N ASN A 196 -3.49 2.42 -6.34
CA ASN A 196 -4.28 1.35 -6.95
C ASN A 196 -5.01 1.87 -8.20
N GLY A 197 -4.85 1.17 -9.33
CA GLY A 197 -5.51 1.53 -10.59
C GLY A 197 -4.96 2.78 -11.27
N VAL A 198 -3.91 3.41 -10.74
CA VAL A 198 -3.24 4.54 -11.39
C VAL A 198 -2.44 4.03 -12.58
N LEU A 199 -2.68 4.60 -13.77
CA LEU A 199 -2.00 4.25 -15.04
C LEU A 199 -1.80 2.73 -15.22
N PRO A 200 -2.87 1.91 -15.20
CA PRO A 200 -2.79 0.46 -14.98
C PRO A 200 -2.06 -0.32 -16.09
N ARG A 201 -1.83 0.31 -17.25
CA ARG A 201 -1.02 -0.26 -18.35
C ARG A 201 0.47 0.07 -18.25
N LEU A 202 0.80 1.16 -17.54
CA LEU A 202 2.14 1.73 -17.47
C LEU A 202 2.84 1.42 -16.15
N VAL A 203 2.11 1.24 -15.05
CA VAL A 203 2.72 1.01 -13.74
C VAL A 203 2.08 -0.15 -12.98
N THR A 204 2.86 -0.72 -12.06
CA THR A 204 2.41 -1.73 -11.11
C THR A 204 2.94 -1.38 -9.72
N PRO A 205 2.10 -1.32 -8.68
CA PRO A 205 2.57 -1.18 -7.30
C PRO A 205 3.49 -2.34 -6.93
N GLN A 206 4.77 -2.02 -6.68
CA GLN A 206 5.79 -3.01 -6.34
C GLN A 206 6.89 -2.32 -5.53
N GLY A 207 7.12 -2.81 -4.31
CA GLY A 207 8.16 -2.27 -3.44
C GLY A 207 9.56 -2.50 -4.02
N LEU A 208 10.49 -1.58 -3.72
CA LEU A 208 11.85 -1.58 -4.25
C LEU A 208 12.57 -2.93 -4.16
N PRO A 209 12.57 -3.66 -3.01
CA PRO A 209 13.26 -4.94 -2.93
C PRO A 209 12.70 -5.99 -3.89
N SER A 210 11.38 -5.97 -4.13
CA SER A 210 10.75 -6.90 -5.08
C SER A 210 11.06 -6.56 -6.53
N SER A 211 11.18 -5.28 -6.87
CA SER A 211 11.56 -4.84 -8.22
C SER A 211 13.04 -5.09 -8.52
N LEU A 212 13.91 -4.97 -7.51
CA LEU A 212 15.34 -5.25 -7.65
C LEU A 212 15.65 -6.70 -8.02
N VAL A 213 14.78 -7.66 -7.69
CA VAL A 213 15.01 -9.09 -8.00
C VAL A 213 15.27 -9.33 -9.49
N ALA A 214 14.47 -8.71 -10.38
CA ALA A 214 14.65 -8.89 -11.82
C ALA A 214 15.94 -8.23 -12.31
N HIS A 215 16.32 -7.09 -11.75
CA HIS A 215 17.60 -6.43 -12.04
C HIS A 215 18.80 -7.27 -11.63
N VAL A 216 18.73 -7.92 -10.46
CA VAL A 216 19.77 -8.83 -9.98
C VAL A 216 19.83 -10.11 -10.81
N LEU A 217 18.68 -10.65 -11.21
CA LEU A 217 18.61 -11.81 -12.10
C LEU A 217 19.19 -11.49 -13.48
N ALA A 218 19.03 -10.24 -13.94
CA ALA A 218 19.53 -9.71 -15.21
C ALA A 218 19.20 -10.61 -16.43
N PRO A 219 17.93 -11.01 -16.63
CA PRO A 219 17.56 -11.92 -17.70
C PRO A 219 17.79 -11.26 -19.07
N ARG A 220 18.39 -12.01 -20.00
CA ARG A 220 18.72 -11.50 -21.34
C ARG A 220 17.61 -11.83 -22.34
N PRO A 221 17.47 -11.03 -23.41
CA PRO A 221 16.60 -11.37 -24.54
C PRO A 221 16.81 -12.82 -24.99
N HIS A 222 15.71 -13.51 -25.30
CA HIS A 222 15.70 -14.90 -25.77
C HIS A 222 16.09 -15.99 -24.76
N GLU A 223 16.34 -15.67 -23.49
CA GLU A 223 16.56 -16.70 -22.45
C GLU A 223 15.25 -17.36 -21.99
N GLU A 224 15.39 -18.44 -21.20
CA GLU A 224 14.30 -19.08 -20.48
C GLU A 224 14.45 -18.83 -18.98
N VAL A 225 13.39 -18.37 -18.33
CA VAL A 225 13.34 -18.09 -16.89
C VAL A 225 12.23 -18.91 -16.26
N LEU A 226 12.50 -19.53 -15.12
CA LEU A 226 11.51 -20.25 -14.31
C LEU A 226 11.23 -19.48 -13.01
N ASP A 227 10.01 -19.00 -12.84
CA ASP A 227 9.49 -18.44 -11.58
C ASP A 227 8.61 -19.49 -10.90
N MET A 228 9.18 -20.22 -9.93
CA MET A 228 8.51 -21.35 -9.27
C MET A 228 7.39 -20.96 -8.29
N CYS A 229 7.30 -19.68 -7.92
CA CYS A 229 6.33 -19.15 -6.94
C CYS A 229 5.84 -17.78 -7.41
N SER A 230 5.26 -17.77 -8.60
CA SER A 230 5.04 -16.55 -9.36
C SER A 230 3.94 -15.68 -8.78
N ALA A 231 2.84 -16.24 -8.27
CA ALA A 231 1.65 -15.46 -8.01
C ALA A 231 1.88 -14.35 -6.95
N PRO A 232 1.43 -13.11 -7.20
CA PRO A 232 0.51 -12.69 -8.28
C PRO A 232 1.16 -12.35 -9.64
N GLY A 233 2.45 -12.65 -9.84
CA GLY A 233 3.15 -12.58 -11.12
C GLY A 233 4.09 -11.39 -11.28
N GLY A 234 4.22 -10.54 -10.26
CA GLY A 234 4.97 -9.28 -10.35
C GLY A 234 6.42 -9.45 -10.82
N LYS A 235 7.14 -10.45 -10.30
CA LYS A 235 8.56 -10.67 -10.63
C LYS A 235 8.74 -11.33 -12.00
N GLY A 236 7.99 -12.40 -12.29
CA GLY A 236 7.99 -13.01 -13.62
C GLY A 236 7.64 -12.03 -14.74
N VAL A 237 6.61 -11.18 -14.57
CA VAL A 237 6.27 -10.12 -15.53
C VAL A 237 7.39 -9.09 -15.68
N HIS A 238 8.10 -8.77 -14.58
CA HIS A 238 9.26 -7.87 -14.64
C HIS A 238 10.38 -8.48 -15.47
N ALA A 239 10.70 -9.75 -15.24
CA ALA A 239 11.71 -10.48 -16.02
C ALA A 239 11.37 -10.48 -17.51
N ALA A 240 10.11 -10.79 -17.86
CA ALA A 240 9.64 -10.73 -19.25
C ALA A 240 9.81 -9.33 -19.88
N SER A 241 9.51 -8.27 -19.11
CA SER A 241 9.71 -6.89 -19.55
C SER A 241 11.19 -6.55 -19.78
N MET A 242 12.09 -7.00 -18.90
CA MET A 242 13.54 -6.79 -19.05
C MET A 242 14.13 -7.53 -20.26
N MET A 243 13.56 -8.69 -20.61
CA MET A 243 13.94 -9.45 -21.81
C MET A 243 13.35 -8.85 -23.10
N GLY A 244 12.66 -7.70 -23.05
CA GLY A 244 12.00 -7.11 -24.21
C GLY A 244 10.87 -7.97 -24.76
N ASN A 245 10.31 -8.88 -23.95
CA ASN A 245 9.32 -9.86 -24.35
C ASN A 245 9.77 -10.78 -25.52
N THR A 246 11.05 -11.15 -25.59
CA THR A 246 11.60 -11.98 -26.68
C THR A 246 12.10 -13.38 -26.29
N GLY A 247 12.01 -13.75 -25.02
CA GLY A 247 12.29 -15.11 -24.52
C GLY A 247 11.08 -15.75 -23.85
N CYS A 248 11.30 -16.69 -22.92
CA CYS A 248 10.23 -17.42 -22.24
C CYS A 248 10.32 -17.26 -20.72
N VAL A 249 9.21 -16.94 -20.06
CA VAL A 249 9.09 -16.99 -18.60
C VAL A 249 8.04 -18.04 -18.25
N THR A 250 8.47 -19.13 -17.64
CA THR A 250 7.58 -20.15 -17.08
C THR A 250 7.21 -19.73 -15.65
N ALA A 251 5.96 -19.34 -15.45
CA ALA A 251 5.42 -18.96 -14.16
C ALA A 251 4.63 -20.12 -13.55
N VAL A 252 4.98 -20.53 -12.34
CA VAL A 252 4.34 -21.62 -11.60
C VAL A 252 3.85 -21.09 -10.26
N ASP A 253 2.65 -21.49 -9.86
CA ASP A 253 2.17 -21.34 -8.49
C ASP A 253 1.39 -22.59 -8.08
N ARG A 254 1.34 -22.86 -6.78
CA ARG A 254 0.65 -24.04 -6.24
C ARG A 254 -0.87 -23.90 -6.28
N THR A 255 -1.38 -22.67 -6.15
CA THR A 255 -2.82 -22.44 -6.01
C THR A 255 -3.45 -22.08 -7.34
N GLN A 256 -4.34 -22.94 -7.86
CA GLN A 256 -5.00 -22.73 -9.16
C GLN A 256 -5.74 -21.39 -9.27
N ALA A 257 -6.35 -20.90 -8.18
CA ALA A 257 -7.03 -19.60 -8.18
C ALA A 257 -6.08 -18.38 -8.32
N LYS A 258 -4.77 -18.60 -8.22
CA LYS A 258 -3.72 -17.58 -8.32
C LYS A 258 -2.90 -17.66 -9.62
N VAL A 259 -3.09 -18.73 -10.40
CA VAL A 259 -2.50 -18.93 -11.74
C VAL A 259 -3.47 -18.40 -12.78
#